data_AF-A0A4R8T3E8-F1
#
_entry.id   AF-A0A4R8T3E8-F1
#
_cell.length_a   1.000
_cell.length_b   1.000
_cell.length_c   1.000
_cell.angle_alpha   90.00
_cell.angle_beta   90.00
_cell.angle_gamma   90.00
#
_symmetry.space_group_name_H-M   'P 1'
#
loop_
_entity.id
_entity.type
_entity.pdbx_description
1 polymer ?
#
loop_
_entity_poly.entity_id
_entity_poly.type
_entity_poly.pdbx_seq_one_letter_code
_entity_poly.pdbx_strand_id
1 'polypeptide(L)'
;MMVQRHATLALFIFSVLANALTLGPRSKSSEAEPHRWLAKRGELNRILIVGGSIGADSHVHCTPHQVRRIDEDIAWMRKLAASAYNFLLKEDSHTTAAYIAWFGANNADRETADRIREIYDGIWDLGNETDAYVGELEPSSGAVVIGCPDTTTLPLCEEAVAVGIRSKNLVRLCPLYFEQSFDYEEQFKSWRMWRTRSLTGAEALLHEMTHLPGVAGSWDTVDIAYEEDKCLLLSDAEMIQNADNYMLFALEVRANPDNAAKQIDMEAEEAKYKIARRLLAEGSSPPVEAPAGGPFGYPGMWIGNQYAAGRFPPYGYSNWPPPWC
;
A
#
# COMPACT_ATOMS: atom_id res chain seq x y z
N MET A 1 71.88 4.10 -63.65
CA MET A 1 71.87 5.43 -63.00
C MET A 1 70.47 5.71 -62.49
N MET A 2 70.42 6.33 -61.31
CA MET A 2 69.24 6.77 -60.54
C MET A 2 68.53 5.73 -59.66
N VAL A 3 68.29 6.23 -58.45
CA VAL A 3 68.00 5.61 -57.17
C VAL A 3 66.70 6.22 -56.69
N GLN A 4 65.77 5.42 -56.16
CA GLN A 4 64.74 5.85 -55.19
C GLN A 4 64.06 4.57 -54.67
N ARG A 5 64.44 4.01 -53.50
CA ARG A 5 64.10 4.39 -52.12
C ARG A 5 62.59 4.62 -51.88
N HIS A 6 61.99 3.63 -51.21
CA HIS A 6 61.15 3.65 -49.99
C HIS A 6 60.18 2.46 -50.07
N ALA A 7 60.39 1.34 -49.37
CA ALA A 7 60.11 1.08 -47.94
C ALA A 7 58.70 1.60 -47.56
N THR A 8 57.75 0.81 -47.06
CA THR A 8 57.90 -0.16 -45.97
C THR A 8 56.65 -1.05 -45.83
N LEU A 9 56.91 -2.31 -45.42
CA LEU A 9 56.18 -3.14 -44.45
C LEU A 9 54.78 -3.70 -44.78
N ALA A 10 54.79 -5.00 -45.08
CA ALA A 10 53.73 -5.96 -44.81
C ALA A 10 53.56 -6.19 -43.30
N LEU A 11 52.36 -6.54 -42.81
CA LEU A 11 52.22 -7.43 -41.65
C LEU A 11 50.81 -8.02 -41.48
N PHE A 12 50.77 -9.34 -41.68
CA PHE A 12 49.99 -10.43 -41.09
C PHE A 12 48.46 -10.37 -40.86
N ILE A 13 47.82 -11.28 -41.60
CA ILE A 13 46.62 -12.03 -41.27
C ILE A 13 46.96 -13.03 -40.14
N PHE A 14 46.16 -13.06 -39.08
CA PHE A 14 45.91 -14.28 -38.31
C PHE A 14 44.45 -14.37 -37.90
N SER A 15 43.77 -15.35 -38.47
CA SER A 15 42.49 -15.87 -38.01
C SER A 15 42.71 -16.77 -36.80
N VAL A 16 41.94 -16.57 -35.73
CA VAL A 16 41.65 -17.61 -34.75
C VAL A 16 40.15 -17.65 -34.52
N LEU A 17 39.53 -18.71 -35.02
CA LEU A 17 38.19 -19.15 -34.69
C LEU A 17 38.29 -20.10 -33.48
N ALA A 18 37.56 -19.82 -32.40
CA ALA A 18 37.06 -20.85 -31.48
C ALA A 18 35.93 -20.31 -30.57
N ASN A 19 34.72 -20.76 -30.90
CA ASN A 19 33.58 -21.14 -30.05
C ASN A 19 32.88 -20.15 -29.11
N ALA A 20 31.62 -19.93 -29.50
CA ALA A 20 30.47 -19.47 -28.75
C ALA A 20 30.33 -20.09 -27.34
N LEU A 21 29.95 -19.22 -26.40
CA LEU A 21 28.95 -19.48 -25.36
C LEU A 21 28.31 -18.14 -24.97
N THR A 22 27.15 -17.89 -25.58
CA THR A 22 26.01 -17.10 -25.11
C THR A 22 26.20 -16.21 -23.87
N LEU A 23 26.48 -14.92 -24.10
CA LEU A 23 26.13 -13.85 -23.16
C LEU A 23 24.87 -13.17 -23.69
N GLY A 24 23.71 -13.65 -23.23
CA GLY A 24 22.44 -13.01 -23.49
C GLY A 24 22.40 -11.59 -22.90
N PRO A 25 21.69 -10.64 -23.54
CA PRO A 25 21.51 -9.31 -22.99
C PRO A 25 20.70 -9.40 -21.69
N ARG A 26 21.30 -8.84 -20.63
CA ARG A 26 20.75 -8.58 -19.30
C ARG A 26 19.34 -7.98 -19.45
N SER A 27 18.29 -8.75 -19.15
CA SER A 27 16.92 -8.28 -19.25
C SER A 27 16.72 -7.13 -18.27
N LYS A 28 16.43 -5.94 -18.80
CA LYS A 28 15.72 -4.92 -18.06
C LYS A 28 14.36 -5.52 -17.71
N SER A 29 14.03 -5.66 -16.42
CA SER A 29 12.64 -5.86 -16.03
C SER A 29 11.89 -4.58 -16.40
N SER A 30 11.19 -4.60 -17.53
CA SER A 30 10.19 -3.59 -17.80
C SER A 30 9.05 -3.86 -16.82
N GLU A 31 8.98 -3.08 -15.74
CA GLU A 31 7.74 -2.89 -15.01
C GLU A 31 6.71 -2.43 -16.04
N ALA A 32 5.75 -3.30 -16.34
CA ALA A 32 4.75 -3.03 -17.36
C ALA A 32 3.81 -1.93 -16.84
N GLU A 33 3.78 -0.79 -17.52
CA GLU A 33 2.74 0.20 -17.31
C GLU A 33 1.38 -0.41 -17.70
N PRO A 34 0.35 -0.29 -16.85
CA PRO A 34 -0.96 -0.85 -17.15
C PRO A 34 -1.62 -0.14 -18.35
N HIS A 35 -2.11 -0.95 -19.29
CA HIS A 35 -2.83 -0.46 -20.48
C HIS A 35 -4.17 0.17 -20.06
N ARG A 36 -4.33 1.45 -20.40
CA ARG A 36 -5.38 2.37 -19.94
C ARG A 36 -6.57 2.39 -20.89
N TRP A 37 -7.72 1.85 -20.46
CA TRP A 37 -9.02 2.07 -21.11
C TRP A 37 -10.16 2.07 -20.10
N LEU A 38 -10.17 3.04 -19.17
CA LEU A 38 -11.37 3.42 -18.42
C LEU A 38 -11.42 4.95 -18.29
N ALA A 39 -12.64 5.48 -18.38
CA ALA A 39 -12.90 6.91 -18.45
C ALA A 39 -12.45 7.63 -17.18
N LYS A 40 -11.58 8.63 -17.34
CA LYS A 40 -11.09 9.57 -16.33
C LYS A 40 -12.26 10.05 -15.45
N ARG A 41 -12.37 9.55 -14.22
CA ARG A 41 -13.47 9.88 -13.28
C ARG A 41 -13.02 10.35 -11.90
N GLY A 42 -11.74 10.66 -11.72
CA GLY A 42 -11.27 11.50 -10.61
C GLY A 42 -11.36 12.98 -10.98
N GLU A 43 -12.01 13.81 -10.15
CA GLU A 43 -11.88 15.27 -10.24
C GLU A 43 -10.45 15.71 -9.86
N LEU A 44 -9.76 14.92 -9.04
CA LEU A 44 -8.41 15.18 -8.52
C LEU A 44 -7.37 14.38 -9.31
N ASN A 45 -6.25 15.01 -9.65
CA ASN A 45 -5.19 14.39 -10.48
C ASN A 45 -3.76 14.76 -10.08
N ARG A 46 -3.60 15.40 -8.90
CA ARG A 46 -2.30 15.80 -8.35
C ARG A 46 -2.36 15.93 -6.84
N ILE A 47 -1.18 15.92 -6.21
CA ILE A 47 -1.01 16.15 -4.78
C ILE A 47 -0.24 17.45 -4.56
N LEU A 48 -0.78 18.30 -3.68
CA LEU A 48 -0.14 19.54 -3.23
C LEU A 48 0.31 19.36 -1.78
N ILE A 49 1.55 19.75 -1.47
CA ILE A 49 2.04 19.74 -0.09
C ILE A 49 2.25 21.18 0.37
N VAL A 50 1.61 21.56 1.48
CA VAL A 50 1.90 22.83 2.15
C VAL A 50 3.25 22.71 2.83
N GLY A 51 4.34 23.03 2.12
CA GLY A 51 5.68 22.73 2.60
C GLY A 51 6.82 23.40 1.83
N GLY A 52 8.04 23.08 2.24
CA GLY A 52 9.27 23.62 1.64
C GLY A 52 9.48 25.11 1.96
N SER A 53 10.42 25.76 1.28
CA SER A 53 10.67 27.21 1.49
C SER A 53 9.50 28.10 1.05
N ILE A 54 8.60 27.53 0.24
CA ILE A 54 7.49 28.20 -0.42
C ILE A 54 6.28 28.31 0.53
N GLY A 55 6.01 27.29 1.35
CA GLY A 55 4.93 27.30 2.34
C GLY A 55 5.32 27.78 3.74
N ALA A 56 6.53 28.34 3.93
CA ALA A 56 7.13 28.57 5.26
C ALA A 56 6.34 29.51 6.19
N ASP A 57 5.49 30.37 5.61
CA ASP A 57 4.64 31.29 6.37
C ASP A 57 3.27 30.69 6.76
N SER A 58 2.97 29.46 6.32
CA SER A 58 1.72 28.76 6.62
C SER A 58 1.77 28.09 7.98
N HIS A 59 0.67 28.12 8.73
CA HIS A 59 0.60 27.47 10.04
C HIS A 59 0.63 25.95 9.95
N VAL A 60 0.13 25.40 8.84
CA VAL A 60 0.07 23.95 8.56
C VAL A 60 1.28 23.44 7.76
N HIS A 61 2.40 24.16 7.86
CA HIS A 61 3.63 23.90 7.08
C HIS A 61 4.29 22.57 7.46
N CYS A 62 4.64 21.80 6.42
CA CYS A 62 5.55 20.67 6.52
C CYS A 62 6.99 21.12 6.20
N THR A 63 7.92 20.82 7.11
CA THR A 63 9.34 21.12 6.96
C THR A 63 9.95 20.43 5.72
N PRO A 64 11.07 20.91 5.17
CA PRO A 64 11.72 20.27 4.02
C PRO A 64 12.07 18.78 4.24
N HIS A 65 12.32 18.35 5.48
CA HIS A 65 12.53 16.94 5.81
C HIS A 65 11.23 16.15 5.71
N GLN A 66 10.14 16.68 6.27
CA GLN A 66 8.81 16.07 6.19
C GLN A 66 8.34 15.98 4.74
N VAL A 67 8.52 17.02 3.93
CA VAL A 67 8.16 16.99 2.49
C VAL A 67 8.85 15.83 1.76
N ARG A 68 10.18 15.69 1.90
CA ARG A 68 10.90 14.56 1.27
C ARG A 68 10.38 13.21 1.72
N ARG A 69 10.03 13.08 3.01
CA ARG A 69 9.45 11.86 3.55
C ARG A 69 8.08 11.57 2.93
N ILE A 70 7.23 12.59 2.80
CA ILE A 70 5.91 12.49 2.17
C ILE A 70 6.04 12.10 0.69
N ASP A 71 6.99 12.68 -0.05
CA ASP A 71 7.23 12.35 -1.46
C ASP A 71 7.57 10.86 -1.65
N GLU A 72 8.44 10.32 -0.78
CA GLU A 72 8.79 8.90 -0.78
C GLU A 72 7.58 8.02 -0.45
N ASP A 73 6.80 8.40 0.57
CA ASP A 73 5.60 7.66 0.97
C ASP A 73 4.51 7.69 -0.11
N ILE A 74 4.34 8.80 -0.84
CA ILE A 74 3.44 8.89 -2.01
C ILE A 74 3.89 7.94 -3.10
N ALA A 75 5.18 7.87 -3.41
CA ALA A 75 5.70 6.94 -4.41
C ALA A 75 5.39 5.47 -4.04
N TRP A 76 5.48 5.12 -2.75
CA TRP A 76 5.12 3.79 -2.26
C TRP A 76 3.62 3.53 -2.19
N MET A 77 2.82 4.53 -1.79
CA MET A 77 1.35 4.46 -1.78
C MET A 77 0.84 4.11 -3.17
N ARG A 78 1.41 4.74 -4.21
CA ARG A 78 1.08 4.43 -5.61
C ARG A 78 1.44 3.02 -6.01
N LYS A 79 2.58 2.49 -5.58
CA LYS A 79 2.98 1.10 -5.87
C LYS A 79 2.03 0.10 -5.20
N LEU A 80 1.57 0.39 -3.99
CA LEU A 80 0.55 -0.40 -3.29
C LEU A 80 -0.78 -0.35 -4.05
N ALA A 81 -1.28 0.84 -4.38
CA ALA A 81 -2.51 1.04 -5.14
C ALA A 81 -2.45 0.35 -6.51
N ALA A 82 -1.35 0.48 -7.25
CA ALA A 82 -1.16 -0.19 -8.53
C ALA A 82 -1.17 -1.71 -8.40
N SER A 83 -0.60 -2.26 -7.32
CA SER A 83 -0.60 -3.71 -7.08
C SER A 83 -2.02 -4.22 -6.83
N ALA A 84 -2.81 -3.51 -6.02
CA ALA A 84 -4.22 -3.81 -5.79
C ALA A 84 -5.07 -3.66 -7.06
N TYR A 85 -4.90 -2.55 -7.79
CA TYR A 85 -5.57 -2.30 -9.06
C TYR A 85 -5.32 -3.44 -10.07
N ASN A 86 -4.05 -3.78 -10.29
CA ASN A 86 -3.66 -4.82 -11.24
C ASN A 86 -4.12 -6.22 -10.80
N PHE A 87 -4.19 -6.46 -9.49
CA PHE A 87 -4.75 -7.70 -8.95
C PHE A 87 -6.24 -7.82 -9.28
N LEU A 88 -7.02 -6.76 -9.03
CA LEU A 88 -8.47 -6.71 -9.28
C LEU A 88 -8.84 -6.65 -10.77
N LEU A 89 -7.89 -6.32 -11.64
CA LEU A 89 -8.07 -6.36 -13.09
C LEU A 89 -8.25 -7.80 -13.63
N LYS A 90 -7.74 -8.81 -12.91
CA LYS A 90 -7.86 -10.23 -13.31
C LYS A 90 -9.32 -10.69 -13.23
N GLU A 91 -9.75 -11.53 -14.17
CA GLU A 91 -11.15 -11.93 -14.35
C GLU A 91 -11.78 -12.52 -13.06
N ASP A 92 -11.04 -13.40 -12.40
CA ASP A 92 -11.42 -14.21 -11.24
C ASP A 92 -10.85 -13.67 -9.90
N SER A 93 -10.45 -12.40 -9.84
CA SER A 93 -9.85 -11.81 -8.63
C SER A 93 -10.77 -11.82 -7.41
N HIS A 94 -12.09 -11.74 -7.65
CA HIS A 94 -13.14 -11.60 -6.63
C HIS A 94 -13.41 -12.89 -5.83
N THR A 95 -12.89 -14.04 -6.28
CA THR A 95 -13.00 -15.33 -5.58
C THR A 95 -11.67 -15.77 -4.96
N THR A 96 -10.67 -14.89 -4.91
CA THR A 96 -9.35 -15.21 -4.37
C THR A 96 -9.26 -15.07 -2.85
N ALA A 97 -8.26 -15.72 -2.24
CA ALA A 97 -8.03 -15.66 -0.80
C ALA A 97 -7.87 -14.24 -0.27
N ALA A 98 -7.13 -13.37 -0.96
CA ALA A 98 -6.99 -11.97 -0.52
C ALA A 98 -8.32 -11.21 -0.58
N TYR A 99 -9.08 -11.36 -1.67
CA TYR A 99 -10.36 -10.67 -1.81
C TYR A 99 -11.34 -11.11 -0.73
N ILE A 100 -11.50 -12.41 -0.54
CA ILE A 100 -12.44 -12.97 0.43
C ILE A 100 -12.04 -12.61 1.87
N ALA A 101 -10.74 -12.56 2.18
CA ALA A 101 -10.27 -12.19 3.52
C ALA A 101 -10.54 -10.72 3.85
N TRP A 102 -10.33 -9.81 2.90
CA TRP A 102 -10.35 -8.37 3.14
C TRP A 102 -11.65 -7.68 2.73
N PHE A 103 -12.45 -8.28 1.86
CA PHE A 103 -13.71 -7.71 1.38
C PHE A 103 -14.91 -8.65 1.56
N GLY A 104 -14.71 -9.87 2.06
CA GLY A 104 -15.80 -10.77 2.39
C GLY A 104 -16.35 -11.56 1.20
N ALA A 105 -17.00 -12.69 1.50
CA ALA A 105 -17.48 -13.62 0.48
C ALA A 105 -18.80 -13.19 -0.17
N ASN A 106 -19.63 -12.44 0.53
CA ASN A 106 -20.89 -11.90 0.00
C ASN A 106 -20.68 -10.79 -1.03
N ASN A 107 -19.47 -10.25 -1.10
CA ASN A 107 -19.05 -9.25 -2.09
C ASN A 107 -18.22 -9.87 -3.23
N ALA A 108 -18.15 -11.21 -3.30
CA ALA A 108 -17.36 -11.94 -4.28
C ALA A 108 -18.05 -11.98 -5.64
N ASP A 109 -18.21 -10.80 -6.24
CA ASP A 109 -18.73 -10.62 -7.57
C ASP A 109 -17.91 -9.60 -8.35
N ARG A 110 -18.01 -9.65 -9.68
CA ARG A 110 -17.21 -8.81 -10.57
C ARG A 110 -17.54 -7.32 -10.41
N GLU A 111 -18.80 -6.97 -10.22
CA GLU A 111 -19.23 -5.57 -10.13
C GLU A 111 -18.64 -4.91 -8.89
N THR A 112 -18.73 -5.57 -7.73
CA THR A 112 -18.15 -5.06 -6.49
C THR A 112 -16.63 -4.95 -6.58
N ALA A 113 -15.96 -5.94 -7.16
CA ALA A 113 -14.51 -5.88 -7.37
C ALA A 113 -14.08 -4.74 -8.31
N ASP A 114 -14.87 -4.47 -9.36
CA ASP A 114 -14.62 -3.35 -10.26
C ASP A 114 -14.79 -1.99 -9.55
N ARG A 115 -15.78 -1.85 -8.65
CA ARG A 115 -15.96 -0.64 -7.82
C ARG A 115 -14.83 -0.43 -6.83
N ILE A 116 -14.39 -1.48 -6.14
CA ILE A 116 -13.22 -1.44 -5.25
C ILE A 116 -11.97 -1.03 -6.03
N ARG A 117 -11.80 -1.56 -7.24
CA ARG A 117 -10.68 -1.22 -8.12
C ARG A 117 -10.66 0.27 -8.50
N GLU A 118 -11.83 0.88 -8.72
CA GLU A 118 -11.93 2.31 -9.05
C GLU A 118 -11.34 3.21 -7.96
N ILE A 119 -11.40 2.81 -6.68
CA ILE A 119 -10.76 3.56 -5.58
C ILE A 119 -9.23 3.55 -5.74
N TYR A 120 -8.64 2.40 -6.03
CA TYR A 120 -7.19 2.30 -6.28
C TYR A 120 -6.78 3.04 -7.57
N ASP A 121 -7.63 3.05 -8.59
CA ASP A 121 -7.43 3.85 -9.80
C ASP A 121 -7.41 5.35 -9.47
N GLY A 122 -8.34 5.82 -8.63
CA GLY A 122 -8.36 7.20 -8.13
C GLY A 122 -7.06 7.59 -7.42
N ILE A 123 -6.54 6.73 -6.55
CA ILE A 123 -5.24 6.94 -5.88
C ILE A 123 -4.09 6.98 -6.90
N TRP A 124 -4.14 6.10 -7.91
CA TRP A 124 -3.14 6.05 -8.98
C TRP A 124 -3.22 7.26 -9.91
N ASP A 125 -4.39 7.84 -10.14
CA ASP A 125 -4.58 8.99 -11.02
C ASP A 125 -4.07 10.31 -10.41
N LEU A 126 -3.79 10.35 -9.10
CA LEU A 126 -3.18 11.50 -8.42
C LEU A 126 -1.74 11.83 -8.84
N GLY A 127 -1.10 11.00 -9.68
CA GLY A 127 0.33 11.17 -10.03
C GLY A 127 1.31 10.88 -8.88
N ASN A 128 2.59 10.73 -9.21
CA ASN A 128 3.70 10.56 -8.25
C ASN A 128 4.46 11.87 -7.99
N GLU A 129 4.13 12.92 -8.71
CA GLU A 129 4.72 14.24 -8.56
C GLU A 129 3.92 15.04 -7.54
N THR A 130 4.64 15.72 -6.67
CA THR A 130 4.09 16.66 -5.70
C THR A 130 4.52 18.07 -6.09
N ASP A 131 3.60 19.02 -6.00
CA ASP A 131 3.94 20.43 -6.11
C ASP A 131 3.98 21.05 -4.70
N ALA A 132 5.04 21.81 -4.42
CA ALA A 132 5.06 22.67 -3.25
C ALA A 132 3.99 23.75 -3.40
N TYR A 133 3.15 23.90 -2.37
CA TYR A 133 1.99 24.78 -2.40
C TYR A 133 2.13 25.94 -1.40
N VAL A 134 1.96 27.17 -1.90
CA VAL A 134 1.81 28.37 -1.05
C VAL A 134 0.33 28.45 -0.66
N GLY A 135 0.01 28.09 0.57
CA GLY A 135 -1.35 28.27 1.05
C GLY A 135 -1.61 27.68 2.42
N GLU A 136 -2.83 27.89 2.90
CA GLU A 136 -3.39 27.16 4.03
C GLU A 136 -3.83 25.76 3.59
N LEU A 137 -4.18 24.90 4.56
CA LEU A 137 -4.80 23.60 4.30
C LEU A 137 -6.25 23.79 3.84
N GLU A 138 -6.43 24.18 2.59
CA GLU A 138 -7.71 24.48 1.97
C GLU A 138 -7.90 23.76 0.64
N PRO A 139 -9.15 23.49 0.21
CA PRO A 139 -9.43 22.84 -1.07
C PRO A 139 -8.75 23.57 -2.24
N SER A 140 -8.17 22.78 -3.15
CA SER A 140 -7.57 23.29 -4.37
C SER A 140 -8.11 22.56 -5.59
N SER A 141 -8.36 23.30 -6.66
CA SER A 141 -8.97 22.74 -7.87
C SER A 141 -8.11 21.61 -8.44
N GLY A 142 -8.70 20.41 -8.50
CA GLY A 142 -8.08 19.21 -9.05
C GLY A 142 -6.96 18.60 -8.22
N ALA A 143 -6.83 18.96 -6.94
CA ALA A 143 -5.77 18.44 -6.09
C ALA A 143 -6.24 17.97 -4.70
N VAL A 144 -5.59 16.95 -4.18
CA VAL A 144 -5.55 16.68 -2.74
C VAL A 144 -4.47 17.56 -2.12
N VAL A 145 -4.81 18.30 -1.07
CA VAL A 145 -3.83 19.11 -0.33
C VAL A 145 -3.46 18.40 0.97
N ILE A 146 -2.15 18.25 1.19
CA ILE A 146 -1.55 17.64 2.36
C ILE A 146 -0.86 18.72 3.18
N GLY A 147 -1.11 18.73 4.49
CA GLY A 147 -0.45 19.63 5.43
C GLY A 147 -0.07 18.93 6.74
N CYS A 148 0.70 19.64 7.56
CA CYS A 148 1.10 19.21 8.89
C CYS A 148 0.28 19.99 9.95
N PRO A 149 0.10 19.49 11.18
CA PRO A 149 -0.64 20.20 12.21
C PRO A 149 0.12 21.43 12.69
N ASP A 150 -0.64 22.46 13.03
CA ASP A 150 -0.19 23.61 13.80
C ASP A 150 -0.51 23.40 15.30
N THR A 151 -0.19 24.38 16.15
CA THR A 151 -0.50 24.28 17.59
C THR A 151 -2.00 24.26 17.89
N THR A 152 -2.85 24.78 16.99
CA THR A 152 -4.31 24.85 17.20
C THR A 152 -5.03 23.57 16.80
N THR A 153 -4.48 22.84 15.83
CA THR A 153 -5.01 21.58 15.29
C THR A 153 -4.30 20.35 15.83
N LEU A 154 -3.21 20.52 16.60
CA LEU A 154 -2.52 19.44 17.30
C LEU A 154 -3.43 18.58 18.19
N PRO A 155 -4.46 19.11 18.88
CA PRO A 155 -5.40 18.27 19.64
C PRO A 155 -6.15 17.24 18.76
N LEU A 156 -6.36 17.53 17.47
CA LEU A 156 -6.96 16.57 16.52
C LEU A 156 -5.98 15.46 16.11
N CYS A 157 -4.72 15.57 16.52
CA CYS A 157 -3.62 14.67 16.21
C CYS A 157 -3.08 13.92 17.45
N GLU A 158 -3.71 14.07 18.63
CA GLU A 158 -3.18 13.50 19.88
C GLU A 158 -2.95 11.99 19.81
N GLU A 159 -3.72 11.29 18.97
CA GLU A 159 -3.71 9.82 18.88
C GLU A 159 -3.69 9.32 17.43
N ALA A 160 -3.65 10.23 16.46
CA ALA A 160 -3.81 9.91 15.04
C ALA A 160 -2.45 9.89 14.33
N VAL A 161 -2.30 9.00 13.35
CA VAL A 161 -1.17 8.99 12.42
C VAL A 161 -1.41 10.02 11.32
N ALA A 162 -2.59 10.01 10.73
CA ALA A 162 -3.06 11.03 9.80
C ALA A 162 -4.57 11.24 9.99
N VAL A 163 -5.12 12.27 9.35
CA VAL A 163 -6.55 12.56 9.35
C VAL A 163 -7.00 13.08 7.99
N GLY A 164 -7.91 12.37 7.35
CA GLY A 164 -8.60 12.73 6.13
C GLY A 164 -9.79 13.66 6.41
N ILE A 165 -9.75 14.88 5.86
CA ILE A 165 -10.83 15.86 5.96
C ILE A 165 -11.76 15.69 4.75
N ARG A 166 -12.69 14.74 4.87
CA ARG A 166 -13.60 14.29 3.79
C ARG A 166 -14.31 15.44 3.07
N SER A 167 -14.87 16.40 3.81
CA SER A 167 -15.62 17.53 3.26
C SER A 167 -14.80 18.47 2.37
N LYS A 168 -13.47 18.38 2.44
CA LYS A 168 -12.54 19.28 1.74
C LYS A 168 -11.53 18.55 0.84
N ASN A 169 -11.50 17.21 0.83
CA ASN A 169 -10.47 16.41 0.15
C ASN A 169 -9.04 16.78 0.57
N LEU A 170 -8.81 16.88 1.89
CA LEU A 170 -7.51 17.26 2.46
C LEU A 170 -7.00 16.16 3.37
N VAL A 171 -5.69 16.09 3.54
CA VAL A 171 -5.05 15.19 4.50
C VAL A 171 -4.18 16.00 5.45
N ARG A 172 -4.29 15.72 6.74
CA ARG A 172 -3.38 16.24 7.77
C ARG A 172 -2.49 15.10 8.26
N LEU A 173 -1.18 15.30 8.21
CA LEU A 173 -0.20 14.31 8.68
C LEU A 173 0.26 14.67 10.09
N CYS A 174 -0.19 13.89 11.07
CA CYS A 174 0.09 14.13 12.48
C CYS A 174 1.54 13.77 12.84
N PRO A 175 2.06 14.17 14.01
CA PRO A 175 3.47 13.92 14.36
C PRO A 175 3.84 12.43 14.31
N LEU A 176 2.92 11.56 14.75
CA LEU A 176 3.08 10.10 14.71
C LEU A 176 3.30 9.55 13.29
N TYR A 177 2.83 10.23 12.24
CA TYR A 177 3.12 9.88 10.84
C TYR A 177 4.62 9.75 10.59
N PHE A 178 5.39 10.71 11.07
CA PHE A 178 6.81 10.81 10.79
C PHE A 178 7.65 9.87 11.67
N GLU A 179 7.03 9.22 12.65
CA GLU A 179 7.62 8.15 13.47
C GLU A 179 7.40 6.76 12.86
N GLN A 180 6.53 6.64 11.84
CA GLN A 180 6.27 5.38 11.16
C GLN A 180 7.47 4.89 10.33
N SER A 181 7.54 3.57 10.14
CA SER A 181 8.60 2.95 9.35
C SER A 181 8.62 3.46 7.91
N PHE A 182 9.82 3.58 7.33
CA PHE A 182 10.06 3.79 5.89
C PHE A 182 10.73 2.58 5.23
N ASP A 183 10.94 1.49 5.96
CA ASP A 183 11.51 0.27 5.39
C ASP A 183 10.40 -0.61 4.79
N TYR A 184 9.93 -0.20 3.61
CA TYR A 184 8.85 -0.87 2.89
C TYR A 184 9.18 -2.31 2.52
N GLU A 185 10.43 -2.58 2.14
CA GLU A 185 10.86 -3.92 1.75
C GLU A 185 10.90 -4.87 2.95
N GLU A 186 11.43 -4.42 4.10
CA GLU A 186 11.37 -5.23 5.31
C GLU A 186 9.93 -5.42 5.79
N GLN A 187 9.06 -4.42 5.62
CA GLN A 187 7.64 -4.53 5.92
C GLN A 187 6.96 -5.62 5.09
N PHE A 188 7.17 -5.65 3.76
CA PHE A 188 6.60 -6.69 2.90
C PHE A 188 7.17 -8.08 3.22
N LYS A 189 8.47 -8.15 3.48
CA LYS A 189 9.12 -9.40 3.90
C LYS A 189 8.54 -9.89 5.23
N SER A 190 8.37 -9.00 6.20
CA SER A 190 7.84 -9.33 7.53
C SER A 190 6.40 -9.80 7.47
N TRP A 191 5.58 -9.11 6.68
CA TRP A 191 4.20 -9.50 6.43
C TRP A 191 4.14 -10.89 5.81
N ARG A 192 4.88 -11.15 4.74
CA ARG A 192 4.86 -12.45 4.05
C ARG A 192 5.37 -13.58 4.94
N MET A 193 6.47 -13.38 5.65
CA MET A 193 7.17 -14.45 6.37
C MET A 193 6.59 -14.74 7.75
N TRP A 194 6.13 -13.70 8.45
CA TRP A 194 5.77 -13.78 9.88
C TRP A 194 4.41 -13.20 10.20
N ARG A 195 3.70 -12.64 9.21
CA ARG A 195 2.45 -11.88 9.42
C ARG A 195 2.63 -10.74 10.42
N THR A 196 3.84 -10.18 10.46
CA THR A 196 4.16 -9.04 11.31
C THR A 196 4.08 -7.78 10.49
N ARG A 197 3.45 -6.75 11.05
CA ARG A 197 3.25 -5.45 10.39
C ARG A 197 3.74 -4.32 11.28
N SER A 198 4.53 -3.44 10.68
CA SER A 198 4.79 -2.08 11.12
C SER A 198 4.09 -1.15 10.14
N LEU A 199 3.18 -0.30 10.65
CA LEU A 199 2.51 0.70 9.82
C LEU A 199 3.57 1.61 9.17
N THR A 200 3.34 1.93 7.89
CA THR A 200 4.20 2.82 7.11
C THR A 200 3.45 4.09 6.71
N GLY A 201 4.18 5.14 6.35
CA GLY A 201 3.57 6.37 5.85
C GLY A 201 2.73 6.14 4.60
N ALA A 202 3.18 5.29 3.67
CA ALA A 202 2.41 4.96 2.47
C ALA A 202 1.09 4.23 2.77
N GLU A 203 1.08 3.33 3.76
CA GLU A 203 -0.13 2.65 4.21
C GLU A 203 -1.12 3.65 4.84
N ALA A 204 -0.63 4.54 5.70
CA ALA A 204 -1.45 5.60 6.28
C ALA A 204 -2.03 6.53 5.20
N LEU A 205 -1.22 6.97 4.23
CA LEU A 205 -1.72 7.77 3.11
C LEU A 205 -2.77 7.01 2.29
N LEU A 206 -2.53 5.73 1.95
CA LEU A 206 -3.50 4.93 1.19
C LEU A 206 -4.84 4.86 1.93
N HIS A 207 -4.80 4.57 3.24
CA HIS A 207 -5.97 4.61 4.11
C HIS A 207 -6.70 5.95 4.01
N GLU A 208 -6.02 7.08 4.24
CA GLU A 208 -6.65 8.40 4.21
C GLU A 208 -7.25 8.75 2.85
N MET A 209 -6.59 8.37 1.75
CA MET A 209 -7.10 8.62 0.41
C MET A 209 -8.43 7.91 0.14
N THR A 210 -8.68 6.77 0.79
CA THR A 210 -9.96 6.07 0.64
C THR A 210 -11.15 6.81 1.28
N HIS A 211 -10.89 7.69 2.26
CA HIS A 211 -11.93 8.55 2.83
C HIS A 211 -12.32 9.72 1.94
N LEU A 212 -11.46 10.12 0.99
CA LEU A 212 -11.66 11.36 0.24
C LEU A 212 -12.63 11.12 -0.92
N PRO A 213 -13.83 11.73 -0.95
CA PRO A 213 -14.79 11.49 -2.03
C PRO A 213 -14.29 11.95 -3.40
N GLY A 214 -13.36 12.90 -3.47
CA GLY A 214 -12.70 13.31 -4.71
C GLY A 214 -11.71 12.28 -5.27
N VAL A 215 -11.33 11.28 -4.47
CA VAL A 215 -10.44 10.16 -4.84
C VAL A 215 -11.25 8.86 -4.97
N ALA A 216 -11.98 8.49 -3.92
CA ALA A 216 -12.76 7.25 -3.86
C ALA A 216 -14.13 7.33 -4.57
N GLY A 217 -14.55 8.52 -5.00
CA GLY A 217 -15.86 8.74 -5.61
C GLY A 217 -16.99 8.61 -4.58
N SER A 218 -18.12 8.04 -5.01
CA SER A 218 -19.29 7.82 -4.15
C SER A 218 -19.17 6.59 -3.22
N TRP A 219 -18.01 5.93 -3.22
CA TRP A 219 -17.70 4.77 -2.39
C TRP A 219 -16.56 5.12 -1.43
N ASP A 220 -16.59 6.32 -0.87
CA ASP A 220 -15.63 6.71 0.15
C ASP A 220 -15.86 5.93 1.45
N THR A 221 -14.77 5.60 2.12
CA THR A 221 -14.75 4.69 3.27
C THR A 221 -14.93 5.44 4.59
N VAL A 222 -15.12 4.68 5.66
CA VAL A 222 -15.16 5.11 7.07
C VAL A 222 -14.20 4.27 7.90
N ASP A 223 -13.98 4.69 9.14
CA ASP A 223 -13.21 3.93 10.13
C ASP A 223 -14.14 3.08 10.99
N ILE A 224 -14.20 1.79 10.69
CA ILE A 224 -14.98 0.80 11.46
C ILE A 224 -14.06 0.01 12.38
N ALA A 225 -12.91 -0.41 11.86
CA ALA A 225 -11.89 -1.10 12.62
C ALA A 225 -10.49 -0.74 12.12
N TYR A 226 -9.53 -0.75 13.04
CA TYR A 226 -8.11 -0.66 12.75
C TYR A 226 -7.43 -1.96 13.13
N GLU A 227 -6.32 -2.26 12.48
CA GLU A 227 -5.49 -3.45 12.70
C GLU A 227 -6.09 -4.73 12.08
N GLU A 228 -5.19 -5.65 11.68
CA GLU A 228 -5.54 -6.86 10.92
C GLU A 228 -6.58 -7.73 11.63
N ASP A 229 -6.40 -8.01 12.92
CA ASP A 229 -7.25 -8.91 13.68
C ASP A 229 -8.69 -8.37 13.79
N LYS A 230 -8.86 -7.06 13.97
CA LYS A 230 -10.19 -6.43 14.02
C LYS A 230 -10.81 -6.30 12.64
N CYS A 231 -10.04 -5.89 11.63
CA CYS A 231 -10.52 -5.73 10.24
C CYS A 231 -11.00 -7.05 9.64
N LEU A 232 -10.34 -8.16 9.96
CA LEU A 232 -10.78 -9.49 9.56
C LEU A 232 -12.06 -9.92 10.27
N LEU A 233 -12.44 -9.36 11.41
CA LEU A 233 -13.65 -9.77 12.15
C LEU A 233 -14.91 -8.99 11.77
N LEU A 234 -14.78 -7.98 10.91
CA LEU A 234 -15.91 -7.23 10.37
C LEU A 234 -16.88 -8.12 9.58
N SER A 235 -18.14 -7.71 9.50
CA SER A 235 -19.06 -8.29 8.52
C SER A 235 -18.66 -7.91 7.10
N ASP A 236 -19.03 -8.73 6.11
CA ASP A 236 -18.70 -8.46 4.70
C ASP A 236 -19.15 -7.06 4.25
N ALA A 237 -20.30 -6.57 4.73
CA ALA A 237 -20.81 -5.23 4.41
C ALA A 237 -19.94 -4.11 5.02
N GLU A 238 -19.37 -4.34 6.20
CA GLU A 238 -18.46 -3.40 6.86
C GLU A 238 -17.07 -3.45 6.24
N MET A 239 -16.58 -4.63 5.83
CA MET A 239 -15.27 -4.80 5.21
C MET A 239 -15.06 -3.90 3.98
N ILE A 240 -16.06 -3.80 3.11
CA ILE A 240 -16.00 -2.96 1.88
C ILE A 240 -16.18 -1.45 2.15
N GLN A 241 -16.55 -1.08 3.39
CA GLN A 241 -16.71 0.30 3.83
C GLN A 241 -15.54 0.76 4.71
N ASN A 242 -14.69 -0.15 5.19
CA ASN A 242 -13.61 0.16 6.13
C ASN A 242 -12.31 0.55 5.40
N ALA A 243 -11.75 1.72 5.70
CA ALA A 243 -10.53 2.21 5.05
C ALA A 243 -9.32 1.28 5.23
N ASP A 244 -9.15 0.73 6.44
CA ASP A 244 -8.03 -0.18 6.75
C ASP A 244 -8.08 -1.48 5.92
N ASN A 245 -9.27 -1.97 5.55
CA ASN A 245 -9.40 -3.15 4.69
C ASN A 245 -8.81 -2.91 3.28
N TYR A 246 -8.95 -1.70 2.73
CA TYR A 246 -8.33 -1.34 1.43
C TYR A 246 -6.81 -1.26 1.53
N MET A 247 -6.31 -0.67 2.62
CA MET A 247 -4.88 -0.58 2.88
C MET A 247 -4.27 -1.97 3.11
N LEU A 248 -4.91 -2.82 3.91
CA LEU A 248 -4.45 -4.18 4.20
C LEU A 248 -4.54 -5.10 2.98
N PHE A 249 -5.58 -4.95 2.15
CA PHE A 249 -5.65 -5.66 0.87
C PHE A 249 -4.47 -5.29 -0.04
N ALA A 250 -4.16 -4.00 -0.17
CA ALA A 250 -3.05 -3.53 -1.00
C ALA A 250 -1.68 -4.02 -0.48
N LEU A 251 -1.50 -4.07 0.85
CA LEU A 251 -0.35 -4.69 1.48
C LEU A 251 -0.28 -6.20 1.16
N GLU A 252 -1.37 -6.94 1.35
CA GLU A 252 -1.43 -8.39 1.14
C GLU A 252 -1.05 -8.78 -0.29
N VAL A 253 -1.68 -8.15 -1.29
CA VAL A 253 -1.43 -8.47 -2.69
C VAL A 253 -0.01 -8.11 -3.12
N ARG A 254 0.58 -7.06 -2.54
CA ARG A 254 1.95 -6.63 -2.83
C ARG A 254 2.98 -7.57 -2.18
N ALA A 255 2.80 -7.87 -0.91
CA ALA A 255 3.76 -8.61 -0.10
C ALA A 255 3.67 -10.13 -0.33
N ASN A 256 2.48 -10.65 -0.62
CA ASN A 256 2.19 -12.08 -0.67
C ASN A 256 1.38 -12.48 -1.91
N PRO A 257 1.84 -12.13 -3.13
CA PRO A 257 1.04 -12.26 -4.36
C PRO A 257 0.60 -13.70 -4.65
N ASP A 258 1.43 -14.69 -4.32
CA ASP A 258 1.16 -16.10 -4.60
C ASP A 258 0.00 -16.65 -3.76
N ASN A 259 0.01 -16.40 -2.45
CA ASN A 259 -1.09 -16.82 -1.59
C ASN A 259 -2.33 -15.95 -1.80
N ALA A 260 -2.15 -14.64 -2.02
CA ALA A 260 -3.23 -13.71 -2.30
C ALA A 260 -4.09 -14.17 -3.48
N ALA A 261 -3.46 -14.68 -4.53
CA ALA A 261 -4.11 -15.13 -5.77
C ALA A 261 -4.72 -16.54 -5.71
N LYS A 262 -4.59 -17.28 -4.58
CA LYS A 262 -5.18 -18.63 -4.49
C LYS A 262 -6.70 -18.56 -4.55
N GLN A 263 -7.30 -19.37 -5.41
CA GLN A 263 -8.75 -19.42 -5.57
C GLN A 263 -9.43 -20.10 -4.38
N ILE A 264 -10.59 -19.57 -3.98
CA ILE A 264 -11.48 -20.15 -3.00
C ILE A 264 -12.58 -20.92 -3.72
N ASP A 265 -12.82 -22.15 -3.27
CA ASP A 265 -14.02 -22.88 -3.68
C ASP A 265 -15.25 -22.23 -3.01
N MET A 266 -15.98 -21.45 -3.80
CA MET A 266 -17.17 -20.73 -3.33
C MET A 266 -18.34 -21.66 -3.00
N GLU A 267 -18.29 -22.91 -3.45
CA GLU A 267 -19.30 -23.95 -3.16
C GLU A 267 -18.93 -24.79 -1.92
N ALA A 268 -17.75 -24.59 -1.33
CA ALA A 268 -17.30 -25.37 -0.18
C ALA A 268 -18.22 -25.17 1.05
N GLU A 269 -18.54 -26.24 1.77
CA GLU A 269 -19.36 -26.17 3.00
C GLU A 269 -18.67 -25.37 4.13
N GLU A 270 -17.33 -25.35 4.16
CA GLU A 270 -16.57 -24.57 5.13
C GLU A 270 -16.73 -23.06 4.87
N ALA A 271 -16.79 -22.26 5.94
CA ALA A 271 -16.88 -20.81 5.84
C ALA A 271 -15.68 -20.22 5.06
N LYS A 272 -15.98 -19.44 4.02
CA LYS A 272 -15.01 -18.99 3.01
C LYS A 272 -13.88 -18.16 3.59
N TYR A 273 -14.19 -17.30 4.57
CA TYR A 273 -13.17 -16.52 5.27
C TYR A 273 -12.15 -17.39 6.03
N LYS A 274 -12.54 -18.57 6.53
CA LYS A 274 -11.61 -19.50 7.20
C LYS A 274 -10.62 -20.10 6.21
N ILE A 275 -11.12 -20.52 5.05
CA ILE A 275 -10.29 -21.02 3.94
C ILE A 275 -9.33 -19.92 3.50
N ALA A 276 -9.84 -18.72 3.22
CA ALA A 276 -9.06 -17.58 2.78
C ALA A 276 -7.90 -17.25 3.74
N ARG A 277 -8.18 -17.06 5.03
CA ARG A 277 -7.13 -16.75 6.03
C ARG A 277 -6.08 -17.86 6.15
N ARG A 278 -6.50 -19.12 6.06
CA ARG A 278 -5.57 -20.27 6.08
C ARG A 278 -4.65 -20.27 4.87
N LEU A 279 -5.17 -19.97 3.68
CA LEU A 279 -4.37 -19.87 2.45
C LEU A 279 -3.40 -18.68 2.51
N LEU A 280 -3.82 -17.52 3.04
CA LEU A 280 -2.95 -16.36 3.20
C LEU A 280 -1.77 -16.64 4.13
N ALA A 281 -2.00 -17.37 5.23
CA ALA A 281 -0.98 -17.76 6.20
C ALA A 281 -0.07 -18.92 5.75
N GLU A 282 -0.35 -19.57 4.62
CA GLU A 282 0.40 -20.76 4.21
C GLU A 282 1.89 -20.43 3.97
N GLY A 283 2.78 -21.15 4.65
CA GLY A 283 4.22 -20.93 4.56
C GLY A 283 4.75 -19.80 5.46
N SER A 284 3.89 -19.09 6.19
CA SER A 284 4.33 -18.17 7.24
C SER A 284 4.79 -18.93 8.49
N SER A 285 5.88 -18.47 9.11
CA SER A 285 6.29 -18.98 10.42
C SER A 285 5.45 -18.31 11.51
N PRO A 286 4.98 -19.05 12.53
CA PRO A 286 4.37 -18.42 13.69
C PRO A 286 5.37 -17.45 14.34
N PRO A 287 4.91 -16.32 14.90
CA PRO A 287 5.78 -15.42 15.66
C PRO A 287 6.51 -16.20 16.75
N VAL A 288 7.82 -16.00 16.87
CA VAL A 288 8.64 -16.64 17.90
C VAL A 288 8.33 -15.96 19.23
N GLU A 289 7.32 -16.48 19.95
CA GLU A 289 7.16 -16.51 21.42
C GLU A 289 5.69 -16.75 21.82
N ALA A 290 5.30 -18.02 21.94
CA ALA A 290 4.21 -18.41 22.83
C ALA A 290 4.63 -19.68 23.58
N PRO A 291 4.57 -19.71 24.93
CA PRO A 291 4.92 -20.91 25.69
C PRO A 291 3.95 -22.03 25.34
N ALA A 292 4.50 -23.19 24.96
CA ALA A 292 3.75 -24.40 24.68
C ALA A 292 2.92 -24.82 25.90
N GLY A 293 1.59 -24.75 25.80
CA GLY A 293 0.68 -25.26 26.83
C GLY A 293 -0.64 -24.53 27.05
N GLY A 294 -0.90 -23.40 26.39
CA GLY A 294 -2.23 -22.76 26.43
C GLY A 294 -3.26 -23.48 25.54
N PRO A 295 -4.57 -23.41 25.82
CA PRO A 295 -5.63 -24.13 25.10
C PRO A 295 -5.86 -23.66 23.65
N PHE A 296 -4.98 -22.83 23.10
CA PHE A 296 -5.06 -22.28 21.75
C PHE A 296 -4.02 -22.97 20.88
N GLY A 297 -4.49 -23.87 20.00
CA GLY A 297 -3.66 -24.69 19.13
C GLY A 297 -3.07 -23.95 17.92
N TYR A 298 -1.92 -24.44 17.45
CA TYR A 298 -1.29 -24.16 16.14
C TYR A 298 -2.11 -24.74 14.96
N PRO A 299 -1.91 -24.35 13.68
CA PRO A 299 -1.19 -23.21 13.11
C PRO A 299 -2.16 -22.10 12.61
N GLY A 300 -1.78 -20.83 12.79
CA GLY A 300 -2.64 -19.68 12.48
C GLY A 300 -3.13 -18.90 13.71
N MET A 301 -2.38 -18.92 14.82
CA MET A 301 -2.59 -17.95 15.90
C MET A 301 -2.12 -16.57 15.42
N TRP A 302 -3.08 -15.80 14.93
CA TRP A 302 -3.01 -14.37 14.74
C TRP A 302 -3.01 -13.71 16.11
N ILE A 303 -1.83 -13.52 16.68
CA ILE A 303 -1.67 -12.70 17.88
C ILE A 303 -1.58 -11.27 17.36
N GLY A 304 -2.58 -10.44 17.67
CA GLY A 304 -2.48 -9.00 17.43
C GLY A 304 -1.15 -8.51 17.98
N ASN A 305 -0.33 -7.88 17.13
CA ASN A 305 1.01 -7.44 17.52
C ASN A 305 0.90 -6.36 18.60
N GLN A 306 0.94 -6.78 19.87
CA GLN A 306 1.49 -5.94 20.92
C GLN A 306 3.01 -6.05 20.81
N TYR A 307 3.65 -5.20 20.01
CA TYR A 307 5.09 -5.00 20.14
C TYR A 307 5.42 -3.76 20.95
N ALA A 308 6.11 -4.05 22.04
CA ALA A 308 6.77 -3.14 22.94
C ALA A 308 7.89 -2.35 22.22
N ALA A 309 7.68 -1.05 22.09
CA ALA A 309 8.73 -0.07 22.27
C ALA A 309 8.26 0.89 23.38
N GLY A 310 9.07 1.03 24.42
CA GLY A 310 8.67 1.65 25.68
C GLY A 310 8.08 3.05 25.54
N ARG A 311 6.99 3.25 26.32
CA ARG A 311 6.26 4.51 26.59
C ARG A 311 5.35 5.05 25.48
N PHE A 312 4.27 4.35 25.15
CA PHE A 312 3.00 4.99 24.74
C PHE A 312 1.82 4.14 25.24
N PRO A 313 0.69 4.73 25.65
CA PRO A 313 -0.44 3.97 26.17
C PRO A 313 -1.04 3.08 25.06
N PRO A 314 -1.60 1.91 25.42
CA PRO A 314 -2.18 0.99 24.47
C PRO A 314 -3.47 1.57 23.91
N TYR A 315 -3.55 1.78 22.60
CA TYR A 315 -4.83 1.95 21.90
C TYR A 315 -5.54 0.60 21.78
N GLY A 316 -5.97 0.08 22.93
CA GLY A 316 -6.94 -1.00 23.01
C GLY A 316 -8.24 -0.41 23.51
N TYR A 317 -9.27 -0.38 22.67
CA TYR A 317 -10.63 -0.38 23.18
C TYR A 317 -10.84 -1.69 23.94
N SER A 318 -10.57 -1.65 25.25
CA SER A 318 -10.95 -2.72 26.18
C SER A 318 -12.47 -2.76 26.25
N ASN A 319 -13.03 -3.95 26.07
CA ASN A 319 -14.44 -4.33 26.26
C ASN A 319 -15.29 -4.42 24.99
N TRP A 320 -14.93 -5.34 24.11
CA TRP A 320 -15.93 -6.10 23.35
C TRP A 320 -15.65 -7.59 23.52
N PRO A 321 -16.60 -8.39 24.05
CA PRO A 321 -16.41 -9.83 24.13
C PRO A 321 -16.34 -10.41 22.71
N PRO A 322 -15.48 -11.40 22.44
CA PRO A 322 -15.43 -12.05 21.13
C PRO A 322 -16.76 -12.76 20.86
N PRO A 323 -17.50 -12.45 19.76
CA PRO A 323 -18.68 -13.23 19.41
C PRO A 323 -18.23 -14.44 18.57
N TRP A 324 -17.96 -15.55 19.24
CA TRP A 324 -18.03 -16.88 18.63
C TRP A 324 -19.06 -17.71 19.40
N CYS A 325 -20.23 -17.86 18.78
CA CYS A 325 -21.06 -19.07 18.78
C CYS A 325 -21.42 -19.32 17.32
#